data_AF-W2MKI4-F1
#
_entry.id   AF-W2MKI4-F1
#
_cell.length_a   1.000
_cell.length_b   1.000
_cell.length_c   1.000
_cell.angle_alpha   90.00
_cell.angle_beta   90.00
_cell.angle_gamma   90.00
#
_symmetry.space_group_name_H-M   'P 1'
#
loop_
_entity.id
_entity.type
_entity.pdbx_description
1 polymer ?
#
loop_
_entity_poly.entity_id
_entity_poly.type
_entity_poly.pdbx_seq_one_letter_code
_entity_poly.pdbx_strand_id
1 'polypeptide(L)'
;MWEEYGENETEGYLGNEGASSNTTYSRYAIVAWPVANGVENTLQFINATAAIEVLQHQKSVAPDTLRVFVNAVGDKLVETQASFDRSRTYSYTEPKKVSVSALFSQTISKLLVDTGDVWLATLFFTKICSNVKEKANLVPAYVALARKFDWSSIGQALLSSLGSKTGNSRYSFDAFGGTSDSSMVLALQIFDGLDDGLAKEALLKAAVSDAVTLRNDCLCASKALGSLWVSTIRNGNKSVVDVLAKRLKQMDPSLLGPVIDVFLQELSDVNSSDDMFAVLASIATMRIEWLKSQIQAKDKPFSWEMPHAIFPDPQIQVFLRGPEMSKTTVGVRTFGGLPAARKFAERTPQTHASFSMVPAGRGQEAFATITKTRTWFSKQQNDVVTHKSELQCLIDRFGQATAEEGPALKRARIEVWEHRG
;
A
#
# COMPACT_ATOMS: atom_id res chain seq x y z
N MET A 1 21.27 -15.72 25.66
CA MET A 1 21.50 -17.17 25.86
C MET A 1 20.22 -17.76 26.42
N TRP A 2 20.11 -19.09 26.42
CA TRP A 2 19.06 -19.94 27.02
C TRP A 2 18.01 -20.43 26.00
N GLU A 3 18.20 -21.71 25.65
CA GLU A 3 17.46 -22.53 24.68
C GLU A 3 16.00 -22.78 25.08
N GLU A 4 15.19 -23.13 24.08
CA GLU A 4 13.86 -23.71 24.22
C GLU A 4 13.95 -25.09 24.91
N TYR A 5 13.07 -25.32 25.89
CA TYR A 5 12.72 -26.58 26.57
C TYR A 5 13.52 -27.85 26.22
N GLY A 6 14.04 -28.52 27.25
CA GLY A 6 14.64 -29.85 27.09
C GLY A 6 13.60 -30.93 27.35
N GLU A 7 13.46 -31.86 26.41
CA GLU A 7 12.73 -33.11 26.60
C GLU A 7 13.73 -34.22 26.93
N ASN A 8 13.44 -35.01 27.95
CA ASN A 8 14.21 -36.21 28.26
C ASN A 8 13.26 -37.40 28.33
N GLU A 9 13.48 -38.34 27.43
CA GLU A 9 12.72 -39.57 27.34
C GLU A 9 13.57 -40.69 27.93
N THR A 10 13.06 -41.33 28.98
CA THR A 10 13.72 -42.48 29.61
C THR A 10 12.90 -43.73 29.31
N GLU A 11 13.44 -44.57 28.45
CA GLU A 11 12.91 -45.91 28.18
C GLU A 11 13.60 -46.93 29.10
N GLY A 12 12.81 -47.68 29.86
CA GLY A 12 13.31 -48.75 30.73
C GLY A 12 13.85 -49.93 29.93
N TYR A 13 14.90 -50.58 30.45
CA TYR A 13 15.54 -51.74 29.82
C TYR A 13 14.59 -52.96 29.84
N LEU A 14 14.03 -53.28 28.67
CA LEU A 14 13.40 -54.52 28.19
C LEU A 14 12.68 -55.44 29.20
N GLY A 15 11.42 -55.76 28.89
CA GLY A 15 10.87 -57.06 29.24
C GLY A 15 9.36 -57.12 29.23
N ASN A 16 8.69 -56.37 30.10
CA ASN A 16 7.23 -56.31 30.23
C ASN A 16 6.88 -54.94 30.82
N GLU A 17 6.20 -54.08 30.05
CA GLU A 17 5.53 -52.84 30.50
C GLU A 17 6.26 -52.00 31.58
N GLY A 18 7.54 -51.67 31.36
CA GLY A 18 8.22 -50.66 32.17
C GLY A 18 7.69 -49.26 31.84
N ALA A 19 7.27 -48.49 32.85
CA ALA A 19 6.73 -47.15 32.65
C ALA A 19 7.76 -46.24 31.96
N SER A 20 7.47 -45.84 30.72
CA SER A 20 8.16 -44.75 30.04
C SER A 20 7.76 -43.43 30.69
N SER A 21 8.73 -42.64 31.11
CA SER A 21 8.49 -41.29 31.62
C SER A 21 9.04 -40.26 30.65
N ASN A 22 8.16 -39.41 30.15
CA ASN A 22 8.55 -38.20 29.44
C ASN A 22 8.49 -37.04 30.43
N THR A 23 9.63 -36.39 30.67
CA THR A 23 9.72 -35.22 31.56
C THR A 23 10.08 -33.99 30.75
N THR A 24 9.13 -33.06 30.62
CA THR A 24 9.39 -31.71 30.13
C THR A 24 9.86 -30.85 31.30
N TYR A 25 11.08 -30.32 31.23
CA TYR A 25 11.58 -29.39 32.24
C TYR A 25 11.77 -27.99 31.67
N SER A 26 11.33 -26.99 32.43
CA SER A 26 11.60 -25.58 32.17
C SER A 26 12.71 -25.11 33.10
N ARG A 27 13.75 -24.47 32.56
CA ARG A 27 14.84 -23.89 33.36
C ARG A 27 14.51 -22.41 33.61
N TYR A 28 14.33 -22.06 34.89
CA TYR A 28 14.10 -20.68 35.32
C TYR A 28 15.34 -20.14 36.04
N ALA A 29 15.71 -18.90 35.76
CA ALA A 29 16.67 -18.16 36.57
C ALA A 29 15.90 -17.17 37.43
N ILE A 30 16.02 -17.31 38.76
CA ILE A 30 15.49 -16.32 39.70
C ILE A 30 16.60 -15.32 39.97
N VAL A 31 16.31 -14.05 39.75
CA VAL A 31 17.27 -12.96 39.97
C VAL A 31 16.68 -11.96 40.94
N ALA A 32 17.45 -11.62 41.97
CA ALA A 32 17.02 -10.69 43.02
C ALA A 32 18.03 -9.55 43.11
N TRP A 33 17.54 -8.32 43.00
CA TRP A 33 18.34 -7.10 43.08
C TRP A 33 17.63 -6.09 43.99
N PRO A 34 18.33 -5.12 44.59
CA PRO A 34 17.70 -3.99 45.24
C PRO A 34 16.76 -3.26 44.27
N VAL A 35 15.56 -2.87 44.73
CA VAL A 35 14.54 -2.19 43.91
C VAL A 35 15.11 -0.95 43.20
N ALA A 36 16.01 -0.21 43.87
CA ALA A 36 16.67 0.96 43.32
C ALA A 36 17.44 0.70 42.01
N ASN A 37 18.01 -0.50 41.85
CA ASN A 37 18.83 -0.88 40.69
C ASN A 37 18.10 -1.89 39.79
N GLY A 38 16.84 -2.22 40.10
CA GLY A 38 16.10 -3.29 39.45
C GLY A 38 15.95 -3.06 37.94
N VAL A 39 15.64 -1.83 37.53
CA VAL A 39 15.46 -1.47 36.11
C VAL A 39 16.78 -1.52 35.36
N GLU A 40 17.84 -0.92 35.92
CA GLU A 40 19.17 -0.88 35.31
C GLU A 40 19.76 -2.29 35.13
N ASN A 41 19.76 -3.09 36.20
CA ASN A 41 20.25 -4.46 36.15
C ASN A 41 19.45 -5.33 35.19
N THR A 42 18.11 -5.18 35.16
CA THR A 42 17.27 -5.94 34.21
C THR A 42 17.57 -5.56 32.77
N LEU A 43 17.79 -4.27 32.48
CA LEU A 43 18.13 -3.80 31.14
C LEU A 43 19.52 -4.30 30.71
N GLN A 44 20.49 -4.31 31.62
CA GLN A 44 21.86 -4.74 31.36
C GLN A 44 22.00 -6.25 31.20
N PHE A 45 21.39 -7.04 32.10
CA PHE A 45 21.64 -8.48 32.21
C PHE A 45 20.53 -9.35 31.60
N ILE A 46 19.32 -8.83 31.41
CA ILE A 46 18.18 -9.58 30.84
C ILE A 46 17.84 -9.04 29.45
N ASN A 47 17.02 -7.99 29.36
CA ASN A 47 16.69 -7.27 28.12
C ASN A 47 15.77 -6.07 28.41
N ALA A 48 15.53 -5.25 27.39
CA ALA A 48 14.65 -4.08 27.48
C ALA A 48 13.18 -4.45 27.78
N THR A 49 12.67 -5.56 27.25
CA THR A 49 11.28 -6.01 27.47
C THR A 49 11.02 -6.34 28.95
N ALA A 50 11.91 -7.11 29.58
CA ALA A 50 11.81 -7.40 31.00
C ALA A 50 11.97 -6.13 31.84
N ALA A 51 12.87 -5.22 31.45
CA ALA A 51 13.11 -3.99 32.19
C ALA A 51 11.92 -3.02 32.16
N ILE A 52 11.18 -2.98 31.05
CA ILE A 52 9.95 -2.18 30.98
C ILE A 52 8.82 -2.80 31.80
N GLU A 53 8.74 -4.12 31.89
CA GLU A 53 7.79 -4.79 32.79
C GLU A 53 8.08 -4.43 34.24
N VAL A 54 9.36 -4.39 34.65
CA VAL A 54 9.75 -3.92 35.98
C VAL A 54 9.26 -2.48 36.22
N LEU A 55 9.43 -1.58 35.25
CA LEU A 55 8.92 -0.20 35.34
C LEU A 55 7.40 -0.15 35.45
N GLN A 56 6.68 -0.97 34.68
CA GLN A 56 5.22 -1.01 34.67
C GLN A 56 4.62 -1.46 35.99
N HIS A 57 5.32 -2.32 36.74
CA HIS A 57 4.86 -2.80 38.06
C HIS A 57 5.20 -1.83 39.21
N GLN A 58 5.92 -0.73 38.96
CA GLN A 58 6.15 0.30 39.97
C GLN A 58 4.90 1.15 40.18
N LYS A 59 4.59 1.46 41.44
CA LYS A 59 3.44 2.31 41.81
C LYS A 59 3.54 3.72 41.19
N SER A 60 4.76 4.24 41.06
CA SER A 60 5.07 5.51 40.40
C SER A 60 6.47 5.42 39.83
N VAL A 61 6.64 5.80 38.57
CA VAL A 61 7.96 5.86 37.92
C VAL A 61 8.45 7.30 37.95
N ALA A 62 9.63 7.54 38.52
CA ALA A 62 10.24 8.86 38.49
C ALA A 62 10.64 9.25 37.04
N PRO A 63 10.39 10.49 36.60
CA PRO A 63 10.74 10.93 35.25
C PRO A 63 12.21 10.70 34.88
N ASP A 64 13.13 10.90 35.83
CA ASP A 64 14.57 10.69 35.61
C ASP A 64 14.92 9.21 35.39
N THR A 65 14.26 8.28 36.11
CA THR A 65 14.44 6.84 35.88
C THR A 65 13.99 6.44 34.49
N LEU A 66 12.82 6.93 34.06
CA LEU A 66 12.30 6.66 32.71
C LEU A 66 13.15 7.32 31.62
N ARG A 67 13.71 8.50 31.89
CA ARG A 67 14.67 9.20 31.02
C ARG A 67 15.95 8.41 30.80
N VAL A 68 16.56 7.89 31.87
CA VAL A 68 17.75 7.04 31.78
C VAL A 68 17.43 5.79 30.96
N PHE A 69 16.28 5.17 31.23
CA PHE A 69 15.82 3.99 30.51
C PHE A 69 15.63 4.23 29.01
N VAL A 70 14.86 5.26 28.63
CA VAL A 70 14.59 5.60 27.21
C VAL A 70 15.88 5.94 26.46
N ASN A 71 16.82 6.63 27.10
CA ASN A 71 18.13 6.89 26.51
C ASN A 71 18.92 5.61 26.27
N ALA A 72 19.07 4.76 27.29
CA ALA A 72 19.82 3.52 27.18
C ALA A 72 19.26 2.59 26.09
N VAL A 73 17.92 2.50 25.98
CA VAL A 73 17.27 1.75 24.90
C VAL A 73 17.53 2.41 23.54
N GLY A 74 17.38 3.73 23.44
CA GLY A 74 17.62 4.48 22.22
C GLY A 74 19.06 4.37 21.71
N ASP A 75 20.04 4.47 22.60
CA ASP A 75 21.46 4.39 22.27
C ASP A 75 21.81 2.97 21.80
N LYS A 76 21.27 1.94 22.48
CA LYS A 76 21.39 0.54 22.03
C LYS A 76 20.77 0.31 20.65
N LEU A 77 19.65 0.95 20.33
CA LEU A 77 19.05 0.87 18.99
C LEU A 77 19.97 1.49 17.93
N VAL A 78 20.56 2.66 18.21
CA VAL A 78 21.51 3.33 17.31
C VAL A 78 22.76 2.49 17.10
N GLU A 79 23.35 1.95 18.17
CA GLU A 79 24.54 1.09 18.09
C GLU A 79 24.26 -0.21 17.31
N THR A 80 23.12 -0.84 17.58
CA THR A 80 22.72 -2.07 16.87
C THR A 80 22.47 -1.76 15.40
N GLN A 81 21.84 -0.63 15.08
CA GLN A 81 21.62 -0.20 13.70
C GLN A 81 22.94 0.11 12.99
N ALA A 82 23.87 0.81 13.63
CA ALA A 82 25.18 1.11 13.06
C ALA A 82 26.06 -0.14 12.85
N SER A 83 25.92 -1.14 13.73
CA SER A 83 26.57 -2.45 13.58
C SER A 83 25.95 -3.25 12.44
N PHE A 84 24.62 -3.20 12.32
CA PHE A 84 23.86 -3.78 11.23
C PHE A 84 24.27 -3.18 9.87
N ASP A 85 24.33 -1.85 9.75
CA ASP A 85 24.70 -1.16 8.52
C ASP A 85 26.13 -1.53 8.07
N ARG A 86 27.06 -1.68 9.03
CA ARG A 86 28.41 -2.21 8.75
C ARG A 86 28.37 -3.64 8.21
N SER A 87 27.60 -4.54 8.83
CA SER A 87 27.48 -5.95 8.41
C SER A 87 26.82 -6.13 7.04
N ARG A 88 25.93 -5.20 6.66
CA ARG A 88 25.20 -5.22 5.39
C ARG A 88 26.12 -5.03 4.17
N THR A 89 27.30 -4.45 4.36
CA THR A 89 28.32 -4.26 3.32
C THR A 89 28.93 -5.60 2.85
N TYR A 90 28.80 -6.68 3.64
CA TYR A 90 29.54 -7.94 3.42
C TYR A 90 28.65 -9.21 3.42
N SER A 91 27.32 -9.09 3.41
CA SER A 91 26.38 -10.22 3.55
C SER A 91 25.40 -10.34 2.37
N TYR A 92 25.22 -11.56 1.85
CA TYR A 92 24.22 -11.92 0.83
C TYR A 92 22.84 -12.32 1.41
N THR A 93 22.65 -12.27 2.73
CA THR A 93 21.37 -12.63 3.38
C THR A 93 20.49 -11.40 3.60
N GLU A 94 19.18 -11.53 3.36
CA GLU A 94 18.20 -10.47 3.61
C GLU A 94 18.28 -10.00 5.07
N PRO A 95 18.67 -8.74 5.31
CA PRO A 95 19.11 -8.35 6.64
C PRO A 95 17.91 -7.89 7.47
N LYS A 96 17.71 -8.50 8.65
CA LYS A 96 16.61 -8.19 9.59
C LYS A 96 16.85 -6.83 10.28
N LYS A 97 16.03 -5.83 9.94
CA LYS A 97 16.06 -4.48 10.54
C LYS A 97 15.97 -4.53 12.08
N VAL A 98 16.79 -3.72 12.75
CA VAL A 98 16.71 -3.52 14.22
C VAL A 98 15.37 -2.91 14.55
N SER A 99 14.65 -3.52 15.48
CA SER A 99 13.23 -3.21 15.66
C SER A 99 12.76 -3.38 17.09
N VAL A 100 11.85 -2.52 17.51
CA VAL A 100 11.17 -2.57 18.82
C VAL A 100 9.76 -3.10 18.65
N SER A 101 9.26 -3.90 19.59
CA SER A 101 7.87 -4.39 19.52
C SER A 101 6.86 -3.27 19.78
N ALA A 102 5.65 -3.42 19.21
CA ALA A 102 4.56 -2.49 19.45
C ALA A 102 4.16 -2.47 20.94
N LEU A 103 4.02 -3.65 21.57
CA LEU A 103 3.66 -3.78 22.99
C LEU A 103 4.61 -3.00 23.91
N PHE A 104 5.91 -3.16 23.72
CA PHE A 104 6.93 -2.40 24.47
C PHE A 104 6.71 -0.89 24.34
N SER A 105 6.44 -0.44 23.12
CA SER A 105 6.27 0.98 22.83
C SER A 105 4.93 1.54 23.35
N GLN A 106 3.89 0.71 23.42
CA GLN A 106 2.62 1.05 24.09
C GLN A 106 2.85 1.26 25.58
N THR A 107 3.60 0.36 26.23
CA THR A 107 3.92 0.49 27.66
C THR A 107 4.72 1.76 27.94
N ILE A 108 5.73 2.09 27.13
CA ILE A 108 6.45 3.38 27.27
C ILE A 108 5.46 4.52 27.14
N SER A 109 4.64 4.53 26.08
CA SER A 109 3.70 5.61 25.82
C SER A 109 2.74 5.86 26.99
N LYS A 110 2.28 4.79 27.65
CA LYS A 110 1.45 4.90 28.87
C LYS A 110 2.21 5.58 30.00
N LEU A 111 3.44 5.15 30.28
CA LEU A 111 4.30 5.76 31.30
C LEU A 111 4.62 7.24 30.98
N LEU A 112 4.75 7.60 29.71
CA LEU A 112 4.93 8.99 29.27
C LEU A 112 3.70 9.86 29.55
N VAL A 113 2.50 9.34 29.29
CA VAL A 113 1.25 10.03 29.62
C VAL A 113 1.11 10.25 31.13
N ASP A 114 1.48 9.24 31.92
CA ASP A 114 1.41 9.29 33.39
C ASP A 114 2.42 10.28 33.98
N THR A 115 3.65 10.31 33.45
CA THR A 115 4.71 11.24 33.93
C THR A 115 4.49 12.69 33.50
N GLY A 116 3.91 12.92 32.31
CA GLY A 116 3.67 14.27 31.81
C GLY A 116 4.94 15.08 31.49
N ASP A 117 6.09 14.42 31.28
CA ASP A 117 7.34 15.07 30.89
C ASP A 117 7.43 15.20 29.36
N VAL A 118 7.29 16.44 28.87
CA VAL A 118 7.36 16.80 27.45
C VAL A 118 8.70 16.39 26.81
N TRP A 119 9.81 16.61 27.50
CA TRP A 119 11.14 16.31 26.96
C TRP A 119 11.31 14.80 26.78
N LEU A 120 10.76 14.04 27.71
CA LEU A 120 10.77 12.58 27.66
C LEU A 120 9.90 12.02 26.52
N ALA A 121 8.74 12.63 26.28
CA ALA A 121 7.89 12.30 25.13
C ALA A 121 8.62 12.57 23.79
N THR A 122 9.27 13.73 23.65
CA THR A 122 10.08 14.07 22.49
C THR A 122 11.26 13.12 22.31
N LEU A 123 11.91 12.71 23.40
CA LEU A 123 13.00 11.72 23.37
C LEU A 123 12.52 10.36 22.84
N PHE A 124 11.34 9.91 23.27
CA PHE A 124 10.75 8.66 22.78
C PHE A 124 10.49 8.68 21.27
N PHE A 125 9.88 9.75 20.75
CA PHE A 125 9.62 9.88 19.31
C PHE A 125 10.91 9.89 18.47
N THR A 126 11.95 10.56 18.97
CA THR A 126 13.21 10.73 18.25
C THR A 126 14.11 9.50 18.29
N LYS A 127 14.21 8.82 19.44
CA LYS A 127 15.11 7.68 19.63
C LYS A 127 14.48 6.30 19.42
N ILE A 128 13.19 6.13 19.75
CA ILE A 128 12.55 4.80 19.79
C ILE A 128 11.53 4.63 18.65
N CYS A 129 10.59 5.56 18.49
CA CYS A 129 9.44 5.39 17.58
C CYS A 129 9.80 5.05 16.13
N SER A 130 10.91 5.58 15.62
CA SER A 130 11.38 5.31 14.25
C SER A 130 11.65 3.83 13.98
N ASN A 131 11.92 3.03 15.02
CA ASN A 131 12.31 1.63 14.94
C ASN A 131 11.20 0.65 15.37
N VAL A 132 9.99 1.14 15.64
CA VAL A 132 8.89 0.28 16.08
C VAL A 132 8.33 -0.56 14.93
N LYS A 133 8.13 -1.86 15.17
CA LYS A 133 7.39 -2.77 14.28
C LYS A 133 5.91 -2.49 14.37
N GLU A 134 5.22 -2.58 13.23
CA GLU A 134 3.75 -2.48 13.18
C GLU A 134 3.23 -1.22 13.88
N LYS A 135 3.76 -0.06 13.49
CA LYS A 135 3.40 1.25 14.09
C LYS A 135 1.90 1.54 14.12
N ALA A 136 1.10 0.89 13.27
CA ALA A 136 -0.36 0.97 13.30
C ALA A 136 -0.94 0.61 14.68
N ASN A 137 -0.30 -0.32 15.40
CA ASN A 137 -0.69 -0.71 16.75
C ASN A 137 -0.43 0.38 17.80
N LEU A 138 0.31 1.45 17.45
CA LEU A 138 0.59 2.58 18.32
C LEU A 138 -0.34 3.77 18.11
N VAL A 139 -1.27 3.73 17.15
CA VAL A 139 -2.19 4.85 16.90
C VAL A 139 -2.90 5.31 18.19
N PRO A 140 -3.51 4.44 19.03
CA PRO A 140 -4.15 4.88 20.27
C PRO A 140 -3.19 5.57 21.24
N ALA A 141 -1.95 5.07 21.32
CA ALA A 141 -0.91 5.64 22.17
C ALA A 141 -0.45 7.02 21.66
N TYR A 142 -0.29 7.18 20.35
CA TYR A 142 0.06 8.46 19.73
C TYR A 142 -1.05 9.50 19.92
N VAL A 143 -2.31 9.10 19.79
CA VAL A 143 -3.47 9.97 20.09
C VAL A 143 -3.46 10.40 21.55
N ALA A 144 -3.20 9.48 22.49
CA ALA A 144 -3.12 9.81 23.92
C ALA A 144 -1.98 10.81 24.22
N LEU A 145 -0.81 10.64 23.61
CA LEU A 145 0.31 11.58 23.74
C LEU A 145 -0.02 12.94 23.14
N ALA A 146 -0.62 12.98 21.94
CA ALA A 146 -1.04 14.22 21.27
C ALA A 146 -2.15 14.97 22.01
N ARG A 147 -2.98 14.29 22.80
CA ARG A 147 -3.96 14.91 23.71
C ARG A 147 -3.34 15.39 25.01
N LYS A 148 -2.32 14.69 25.51
CA LYS A 148 -1.68 15.00 26.80
C LYS A 148 -0.75 16.21 26.71
N PHE A 149 -0.04 16.36 25.60
CA PHE A 149 1.01 17.36 25.42
C PHE A 149 0.65 18.39 24.36
N ASP A 150 1.09 19.62 24.55
CA ASP A 150 0.92 20.67 23.56
C ASP A 150 1.60 20.30 22.23
N TRP A 151 0.85 20.47 21.14
CA TRP A 151 1.33 20.13 19.79
C TRP A 151 2.60 20.88 19.40
N SER A 152 2.76 22.13 19.84
CA SER A 152 3.97 22.92 19.59
C SER A 152 5.23 22.27 20.15
N SER A 153 5.08 21.43 21.17
CA SER A 153 6.20 20.82 21.89
C SER A 153 6.61 19.47 21.32
N ILE A 154 5.64 18.65 20.90
CA ILE A 154 5.89 17.26 20.45
C ILE A 154 5.60 17.01 18.97
N GLY A 155 4.86 17.90 18.30
CA GLY A 155 4.28 17.65 16.98
C GLY A 155 5.33 17.34 15.91
N GLN A 156 6.41 18.12 15.85
CA GLN A 156 7.49 17.89 14.89
C GLN A 156 8.19 16.53 15.11
N ALA A 157 8.41 16.15 16.37
CA ALA A 157 9.04 14.88 16.71
C ALA A 157 8.13 13.69 16.34
N LEU A 158 6.84 13.80 16.64
CA LEU A 158 5.84 12.79 16.27
C LEU A 158 5.79 12.61 14.75
N LEU A 159 5.58 13.68 13.99
CA LEU A 159 5.50 13.63 12.52
C LEU A 159 6.77 13.01 11.90
N SER A 160 7.94 13.45 12.35
CA SER A 160 9.22 12.91 11.87
C SER A 160 9.41 11.43 12.19
N SER A 161 8.70 10.92 13.21
CA SER A 161 8.77 9.52 13.63
C SER A 161 7.80 8.59 12.90
N LEU A 162 6.79 9.12 12.18
CA LEU A 162 5.80 8.29 11.46
C LEU A 162 6.45 7.56 10.29
N GLY A 163 7.27 8.28 9.52
CA GLY A 163 8.05 7.72 8.41
C GLY A 163 8.97 6.58 8.84
N SER A 164 9.18 5.63 7.92
CA SER A 164 10.31 4.71 8.03
C SER A 164 11.56 5.42 7.57
N LYS A 165 12.59 5.55 8.42
CA LYS A 165 13.96 5.82 7.96
C LYS A 165 14.47 4.58 7.22
N THR A 166 14.00 4.36 5.99
CA THR A 166 14.63 3.42 5.07
C THR A 166 15.87 4.12 4.55
N GLY A 167 17.04 3.74 5.08
CA GLY A 167 18.30 4.25 4.59
C GLY A 167 18.38 4.04 3.07
N ASN A 168 18.76 5.10 2.36
CA ASN A 168 19.07 5.07 0.93
C ASN A 168 20.25 4.12 0.68
N SER A 169 19.99 2.81 0.65
CA SER A 169 20.95 1.84 0.16
C SER A 169 20.85 1.82 -1.36
N ARG A 170 21.96 2.08 -2.05
CA ARG A 170 22.05 1.95 -3.52
C ARG A 170 21.89 0.51 -4.02
N TYR A 171 21.80 -0.47 -3.11
CA TYR A 171 21.86 -1.91 -3.45
C TYR A 171 20.76 -2.76 -2.80
N SER A 172 19.76 -2.18 -2.12
CA SER A 172 18.58 -2.97 -1.74
C SER A 172 17.63 -3.11 -2.93
N PHE A 173 16.96 -4.24 -3.05
CA PHE A 173 15.78 -4.37 -3.92
C PHE A 173 14.74 -3.26 -3.60
N ASP A 174 14.70 -2.82 -2.34
CA ASP A 174 13.94 -1.65 -1.86
C ASP A 174 14.42 -0.29 -2.41
N ALA A 175 15.57 -0.20 -3.09
CA ALA A 175 16.02 1.03 -3.74
C ALA A 175 15.16 1.39 -4.96
N PHE A 176 14.39 0.43 -5.47
CA PHE A 176 13.28 0.62 -6.41
C PHE A 176 11.92 0.74 -5.70
N GLY A 177 11.89 0.57 -4.38
CA GLY A 177 10.71 0.71 -3.54
C GLY A 177 10.41 2.19 -3.34
N GLY A 178 9.39 2.70 -4.04
CA GLY A 178 8.85 4.02 -3.75
C GLY A 178 8.49 4.16 -2.26
N THR A 179 8.45 5.40 -1.77
CA THR A 179 7.91 5.73 -0.44
C THR A 179 6.61 4.94 -0.22
N SER A 180 6.56 4.14 0.84
CA SER A 180 5.33 3.46 1.25
C SER A 180 4.33 4.51 1.73
N ASP A 181 3.04 4.27 1.50
CA ASP A 181 1.95 5.08 2.02
C ASP A 181 1.77 4.97 3.56
N SER A 182 2.61 4.18 4.23
CA SER A 182 2.50 3.92 5.67
C SER A 182 2.51 5.18 6.53
N SER A 183 3.32 6.19 6.23
CA SER A 183 3.34 7.44 7.03
C SER A 183 2.07 8.26 6.83
N MET A 184 1.57 8.36 5.60
CA MET A 184 0.28 8.96 5.27
C MET A 184 -0.87 8.27 5.99
N VAL A 185 -0.90 6.93 5.94
CA VAL A 185 -1.91 6.10 6.63
C VAL A 185 -1.89 6.34 8.14
N LEU A 186 -0.71 6.31 8.77
CA LEU A 186 -0.58 6.55 10.21
C LEU A 186 -1.01 7.98 10.59
N ALA A 187 -0.62 8.98 9.79
CA ALA A 187 -1.01 10.36 10.04
C ALA A 187 -2.54 10.53 10.01
N LEU A 188 -3.22 9.90 9.04
CA LEU A 188 -4.69 9.91 8.95
C LEU A 188 -5.36 9.17 10.11
N GLN A 189 -4.83 8.01 10.51
CA GLN A 189 -5.37 7.26 11.64
C GLN A 189 -5.24 8.02 12.98
N ILE A 190 -4.15 8.77 13.18
CA ILE A 190 -3.99 9.63 14.35
C ILE A 190 -4.91 10.85 14.23
N PHE A 191 -5.03 11.44 13.03
CA PHE A 191 -5.95 12.55 12.73
C PHE A 191 -7.39 12.20 13.10
N ASP A 192 -7.87 11.01 12.76
CA ASP A 192 -9.24 10.55 13.06
C ASP A 192 -9.51 10.42 14.56
N GLY A 193 -8.46 10.16 15.36
CA GLY A 193 -8.55 10.03 16.80
C GLY A 193 -8.49 11.35 17.57
N LEU A 194 -8.25 12.48 16.91
CA LEU A 194 -8.03 13.78 17.54
C LEU A 194 -9.19 14.75 17.35
N ASP A 195 -9.36 15.59 18.36
CA ASP A 195 -10.29 16.72 18.36
C ASP A 195 -9.75 17.86 17.47
N ASP A 196 -10.63 18.76 17.04
CA ASP A 196 -10.23 19.85 16.14
C ASP A 196 -9.22 20.78 16.82
N GLY A 197 -8.14 21.10 16.09
CA GLY A 197 -7.05 21.92 16.62
C GLY A 197 -5.77 21.79 15.79
N LEU A 198 -4.70 22.41 16.29
CA LEU A 198 -3.40 22.49 15.61
C LEU A 198 -2.81 21.13 15.26
N ALA A 199 -2.97 20.14 16.15
CA ALA A 199 -2.47 18.79 15.92
C ALA A 199 -3.14 18.12 14.72
N LYS A 200 -4.48 18.21 14.67
CA LYS A 200 -5.29 17.63 13.60
C LYS A 200 -4.99 18.30 12.26
N GLU A 201 -4.88 19.63 12.22
CA GLU A 201 -4.51 20.36 11.00
C GLU A 201 -3.10 19.98 10.51
N ALA A 202 -2.12 19.88 11.42
CA ALA A 202 -0.76 19.53 11.07
C ALA A 202 -0.63 18.08 10.55
N LEU A 203 -1.37 17.13 11.13
CA LEU A 203 -1.41 15.74 10.66
C LEU A 203 -2.01 15.61 9.27
N LEU A 204 -3.09 16.36 8.99
CA LEU A 204 -3.69 16.39 7.66
C LEU A 204 -2.72 16.97 6.61
N LYS A 205 -2.05 18.08 6.94
CA LYS A 205 -1.02 18.68 6.09
C LYS A 205 0.15 17.72 5.84
N ALA A 206 0.59 16.99 6.86
CA ALA A 206 1.62 15.96 6.72
C ALA A 206 1.18 14.80 5.82
N ALA A 207 -0.05 14.30 6.00
CA ALA A 207 -0.61 13.24 5.16
C ALA A 207 -0.70 13.67 3.68
N VAL A 208 -1.12 14.90 3.40
CA VAL A 208 -1.15 15.45 2.03
C VAL A 208 0.26 15.64 1.48
N SER A 209 1.20 16.12 2.28
CA SER A 209 2.60 16.23 1.87
C SER A 209 3.15 14.86 1.47
N ASP A 210 2.93 13.83 2.28
CA ASP A 210 3.35 12.47 1.98
C ASP A 210 2.70 11.96 0.69
N ALA A 211 1.38 12.13 0.54
CA ALA A 211 0.64 11.75 -0.65
C ALA A 211 1.21 12.35 -1.95
N VAL A 212 1.59 13.63 -1.91
CA VAL A 212 2.18 14.32 -3.07
C VAL A 212 3.53 13.70 -3.48
N THR A 213 4.30 13.19 -2.52
CA THR A 213 5.59 12.53 -2.78
C THR A 213 5.47 11.07 -3.22
N LEU A 214 4.29 10.44 -3.06
CA LEU A 214 4.08 9.06 -3.48
C LEU A 214 4.13 8.91 -5.00
N ARG A 215 4.61 7.74 -5.43
CA ARG A 215 4.54 7.30 -6.83
C ARG A 215 3.07 7.13 -7.23
N ASN A 216 2.72 7.43 -8.48
CA ASN A 216 1.32 7.48 -8.93
C ASN A 216 0.56 6.18 -8.66
N ASP A 217 1.18 5.03 -8.94
CA ASP A 217 0.60 3.71 -8.71
C ASP A 217 0.46 3.38 -7.22
N CYS A 218 1.43 3.76 -6.38
CA CYS A 218 1.31 3.63 -4.92
C CYS A 218 0.16 4.49 -4.37
N LEU A 219 0.02 5.74 -4.80
CA LEU A 219 -1.05 6.62 -4.34
C LEU A 219 -2.42 6.08 -4.75
N CYS A 220 -2.59 5.72 -6.02
CA CYS A 220 -3.88 5.25 -6.56
C CYS A 220 -4.28 3.87 -6.01
N ALA A 221 -3.32 3.06 -5.55
CA ALA A 221 -3.57 1.78 -4.90
C ALA A 221 -3.76 1.90 -3.38
N SER A 222 -3.49 3.07 -2.78
CA SER A 222 -3.60 3.25 -1.33
C SER A 222 -5.04 3.21 -0.88
N LYS A 223 -5.32 2.37 0.12
CA LYS A 223 -6.65 2.27 0.74
C LYS A 223 -7.02 3.52 1.56
N ALA A 224 -6.04 4.35 1.91
CA ALA A 224 -6.28 5.58 2.66
C ALA A 224 -6.56 6.80 1.76
N LEU A 225 -6.53 6.64 0.43
CA LEU A 225 -6.79 7.73 -0.51
C LEU A 225 -8.19 8.31 -0.33
N GLY A 226 -9.19 7.47 -0.09
CA GLY A 226 -10.57 7.89 0.19
C GLY A 226 -10.66 8.77 1.43
N SER A 227 -10.18 8.24 2.55
CA SER A 227 -10.11 8.97 3.82
C SER A 227 -9.32 10.28 3.72
N LEU A 228 -8.23 10.32 2.94
CA LEU A 228 -7.49 11.56 2.69
C LEU A 228 -8.37 12.63 2.02
N TRP A 229 -9.10 12.26 0.98
CA TRP A 229 -9.99 13.18 0.26
C TRP A 229 -11.17 13.63 1.12
N VAL A 230 -11.81 12.70 1.83
CA VAL A 230 -12.90 13.02 2.75
C VAL A 230 -12.43 13.98 3.84
N SER A 231 -11.29 13.70 4.47
CA SER A 231 -10.73 14.52 5.53
C SER A 231 -10.29 15.91 5.04
N THR A 232 -9.70 16.00 3.84
CA THR A 232 -9.28 17.30 3.28
C THR A 232 -10.45 18.20 2.91
N ILE A 233 -11.50 17.63 2.30
CA ILE A 233 -12.71 18.39 1.94
C ILE A 233 -13.48 18.84 3.19
N ARG A 234 -13.68 17.93 4.15
CA ARG A 234 -14.40 18.26 5.40
C ARG A 234 -13.65 19.26 6.27
N ASN A 235 -12.33 19.30 6.21
CA ASN A 235 -11.53 20.31 6.90
C ASN A 235 -11.73 21.72 6.32
N GLY A 236 -12.28 21.85 5.10
CA GLY A 236 -12.57 23.14 4.46
C GLY A 236 -11.32 23.93 4.02
N ASN A 237 -10.12 23.36 4.19
CA ASN A 237 -8.86 24.04 3.84
C ASN A 237 -8.58 23.93 2.34
N LYS A 238 -9.03 24.94 1.59
CA LYS A 238 -8.88 25.04 0.13
C LYS A 238 -7.43 24.87 -0.34
N SER A 239 -6.45 25.42 0.40
CA SER A 239 -5.04 25.29 0.02
C SER A 239 -4.55 23.83 0.03
N VAL A 240 -5.03 23.02 0.98
CA VAL A 240 -4.65 21.61 1.11
C VAL A 240 -5.33 20.78 0.01
N VAL A 241 -6.59 21.07 -0.26
CA VAL A 241 -7.35 20.44 -1.37
C VAL A 241 -6.71 20.76 -2.71
N ASP A 242 -6.34 22.01 -2.96
CA ASP A 242 -5.70 22.45 -4.21
C ASP A 242 -4.36 21.77 -4.46
N VAL A 243 -3.56 21.55 -3.41
CA VAL A 243 -2.28 20.84 -3.51
C VAL A 243 -2.50 19.39 -3.96
N LEU A 244 -3.45 18.68 -3.33
CA LEU A 244 -3.77 17.30 -3.67
C LEU A 244 -4.39 17.20 -5.08
N ALA A 245 -5.30 18.11 -5.42
CA ALA A 245 -5.93 18.19 -6.73
C ALA A 245 -4.90 18.45 -7.83
N LYS A 246 -3.98 19.39 -7.62
CA LYS A 246 -2.88 19.68 -8.55
C LYS A 246 -2.04 18.43 -8.82
N ARG A 247 -1.77 17.62 -7.79
CA ARG A 247 -1.02 16.37 -7.95
C ARG A 247 -1.75 15.38 -8.86
N LEU A 248 -3.06 15.21 -8.69
CA LEU A 248 -3.86 14.32 -9.53
C LEU A 248 -4.01 14.82 -10.97
N LYS A 249 -4.13 16.13 -11.17
CA LYS A 249 -4.16 16.75 -12.51
C LYS A 249 -2.87 16.57 -13.30
N GLN A 250 -1.77 16.20 -12.65
CA GLN A 250 -0.50 15.88 -13.30
C GLN A 250 -0.34 14.37 -13.59
N MET A 251 -1.29 13.53 -13.19
CA MET A 251 -1.26 12.10 -13.43
C MET A 251 -1.82 11.74 -14.81
N ASP A 252 -1.42 10.58 -15.31
CA ASP A 252 -2.06 9.97 -16.47
C ASP A 252 -3.54 9.68 -16.14
N PRO A 253 -4.50 10.19 -16.93
CA PRO A 253 -5.93 9.97 -16.69
C PRO A 253 -6.34 8.49 -16.63
N SER A 254 -5.57 7.58 -17.23
CA SER A 254 -5.80 6.13 -17.15
C SER A 254 -5.70 5.59 -15.71
N LEU A 255 -4.90 6.25 -14.86
CA LEU A 255 -4.68 5.86 -13.46
C LEU A 255 -5.73 6.43 -12.50
N LEU A 256 -6.56 7.37 -12.93
CA LEU A 256 -7.51 8.07 -12.07
C LEU A 256 -8.75 7.25 -11.68
N GLY A 257 -8.95 6.05 -12.24
CA GLY A 257 -10.12 5.20 -11.96
C GLY A 257 -10.42 5.05 -10.46
N PRO A 258 -9.46 4.59 -9.62
CA PRO A 258 -9.68 4.46 -8.17
C PRO A 258 -10.01 5.78 -7.45
N VAL A 259 -9.46 6.90 -7.90
CA VAL A 259 -9.80 8.23 -7.35
C VAL A 259 -11.25 8.57 -7.68
N ILE A 260 -11.68 8.31 -8.91
CA ILE A 260 -13.05 8.58 -9.33
C ILE A 260 -14.04 7.72 -8.54
N ASP A 261 -13.72 6.47 -8.27
CA ASP A 261 -14.56 5.61 -7.43
C ASP A 261 -14.73 6.19 -6.03
N VAL A 262 -13.66 6.71 -5.43
CA VAL A 262 -13.73 7.45 -4.15
C VAL A 262 -14.67 8.64 -4.27
N PHE A 263 -14.52 9.46 -5.31
CA PHE A 263 -15.37 10.63 -5.50
C PHE A 263 -16.83 10.23 -5.59
N LEU A 264 -17.13 9.20 -6.40
CA LEU A 264 -18.47 8.69 -6.63
C LEU A 264 -19.10 8.09 -5.36
N GLN A 265 -18.33 7.36 -4.55
CA GLN A 265 -18.83 6.63 -3.39
C GLN A 265 -18.84 7.46 -2.10
N GLU A 266 -17.69 8.03 -1.73
CA GLU A 266 -17.47 8.61 -0.40
C GLU A 266 -17.80 10.10 -0.31
N LEU A 267 -17.86 10.79 -1.45
CA LEU A 267 -18.08 12.24 -1.52
C LEU A 267 -19.39 12.61 -2.20
N SER A 268 -20.32 11.67 -2.34
CA SER A 268 -21.61 11.86 -3.06
C SER A 268 -22.51 12.94 -2.50
N ASP A 269 -22.30 13.32 -1.25
CA ASP A 269 -23.01 14.37 -0.52
C ASP A 269 -22.47 15.79 -0.75
N VAL A 270 -21.30 15.95 -1.37
CA VAL A 270 -20.72 17.26 -1.68
C VAL A 270 -21.61 18.02 -2.67
N ASN A 271 -22.12 19.18 -2.25
CA ASN A 271 -23.07 19.98 -3.01
C ASN A 271 -22.43 20.58 -4.28
N SER A 272 -23.17 20.63 -5.38
CA SER A 272 -22.69 21.15 -6.67
C SER A 272 -22.34 22.64 -6.65
N SER A 273 -22.85 23.40 -5.69
CA SER A 273 -22.52 24.82 -5.50
C SER A 273 -21.27 25.06 -4.65
N ASP A 274 -20.63 24.00 -4.15
CA ASP A 274 -19.42 24.10 -3.33
C ASP A 274 -18.19 24.30 -4.24
N ASP A 275 -17.31 25.24 -3.87
CA ASP A 275 -16.00 25.41 -4.52
C ASP A 275 -15.21 24.09 -4.60
N MET A 276 -15.37 23.22 -3.60
CA MET A 276 -14.74 21.89 -3.57
C MET A 276 -15.31 20.97 -4.65
N PHE A 277 -16.59 21.10 -4.98
CA PHE A 277 -17.19 20.34 -6.07
C PHE A 277 -16.57 20.71 -7.41
N ALA A 278 -16.27 21.99 -7.64
CA ALA A 278 -15.58 22.43 -8.85
C ALA A 278 -14.17 21.81 -8.97
N VAL A 279 -13.47 21.63 -7.85
CA VAL A 279 -12.17 20.93 -7.84
C VAL A 279 -12.34 19.47 -8.23
N LEU A 280 -13.29 18.75 -7.64
CA LEU A 280 -13.59 17.35 -7.99
C LEU A 280 -14.00 17.22 -9.46
N ALA A 281 -14.90 18.10 -9.93
CA ALA A 281 -15.37 18.15 -11.31
C ALA A 281 -14.20 18.32 -12.28
N SER A 282 -13.24 19.19 -11.98
CA SER A 282 -12.09 19.41 -12.85
C SER A 282 -11.19 18.17 -13.03
N ILE A 283 -11.09 17.31 -12.01
CA ILE A 283 -10.37 16.03 -12.09
C ILE A 283 -11.22 15.01 -12.86
N ALA A 284 -12.52 14.97 -12.59
CA ALA A 284 -13.47 14.12 -13.31
C ALA A 284 -13.48 14.43 -14.82
N THR A 285 -13.40 15.70 -15.23
CA THR A 285 -13.34 16.11 -16.65
C THR A 285 -12.17 15.45 -17.38
N MET A 286 -10.98 15.41 -16.78
CA MET A 286 -9.82 14.75 -17.40
C MET A 286 -10.08 13.25 -17.62
N ARG A 287 -10.74 12.59 -16.68
CA ARG A 287 -11.13 11.19 -16.82
C ARG A 287 -12.21 11.01 -17.88
N ILE A 288 -13.22 11.89 -17.92
CA ILE A 288 -14.30 11.88 -18.93
C ILE A 288 -13.72 11.97 -20.34
N GLU A 289 -12.80 12.91 -20.59
CA GLU A 289 -12.15 13.08 -21.90
C GLU A 289 -11.35 11.83 -22.30
N TRP A 290 -10.59 11.28 -21.35
CA TRP A 290 -9.85 10.05 -21.58
C TRP A 290 -10.78 8.87 -21.92
N LEU A 291 -11.86 8.67 -21.16
CA LEU A 291 -12.86 7.63 -21.39
C LEU A 291 -13.52 7.78 -22.77
N LYS A 292 -13.91 9.00 -23.16
CA LYS A 292 -14.45 9.28 -24.49
C LYS A 292 -13.47 8.84 -25.59
N SER A 293 -12.19 9.17 -25.45
CA SER A 293 -11.18 8.76 -26.44
C SER A 293 -10.99 7.24 -26.49
N GLN A 294 -10.99 6.55 -25.33
CA GLN A 294 -10.87 5.10 -25.26
C GLN A 294 -12.07 4.38 -25.86
N ILE A 295 -13.28 4.87 -25.59
CA ILE A 295 -14.52 4.33 -26.16
C ILE A 295 -14.48 4.53 -27.68
N GLN A 296 -14.22 5.74 -28.18
CA GLN A 296 -14.17 6.00 -29.62
C GLN A 296 -13.13 5.13 -30.34
N ALA A 297 -11.98 4.87 -29.72
CA ALA A 297 -10.93 4.04 -30.31
C ALA A 297 -11.32 2.55 -30.41
N LYS A 298 -12.05 2.04 -29.41
CA LYS A 298 -12.32 0.60 -29.21
C LYS A 298 -13.73 0.16 -29.59
N ASP A 299 -14.71 1.06 -29.61
CA ASP A 299 -16.12 0.81 -29.94
C ASP A 299 -16.29 0.71 -31.46
N LYS A 300 -15.66 -0.32 -32.03
CA LYS A 300 -15.69 -0.63 -33.46
C LYS A 300 -16.31 -2.01 -33.68
N PRO A 301 -16.92 -2.25 -34.85
CA PRO A 301 -17.37 -3.59 -35.23
C PRO A 301 -16.25 -4.62 -35.16
N PHE A 302 -16.63 -5.89 -35.01
CA PHE A 302 -15.68 -6.99 -34.95
C PHE A 302 -14.76 -7.02 -36.17
N SER A 303 -13.45 -7.14 -35.91
CA SER A 303 -12.41 -7.37 -36.91
C SER A 303 -11.46 -8.45 -36.42
N TRP A 304 -10.89 -9.21 -37.37
CA TRP A 304 -9.80 -10.14 -37.11
C TRP A 304 -8.44 -9.43 -36.97
N GLU A 305 -8.38 -8.13 -37.21
CA GLU A 305 -7.15 -7.35 -37.04
C GLU A 305 -6.82 -7.16 -35.56
N MET A 306 -5.55 -7.38 -35.22
CA MET A 306 -4.99 -7.06 -33.90
C MET A 306 -3.85 -6.06 -34.12
N PRO A 307 -4.13 -4.76 -34.31
CA PRO A 307 -3.16 -3.78 -34.83
C PRO A 307 -1.89 -3.63 -33.99
N HIS A 308 -1.99 -3.91 -32.69
CA HIS A 308 -0.90 -3.82 -31.73
C HIS A 308 -0.26 -5.18 -31.40
N ALA A 309 -0.59 -6.25 -32.12
CA ALA A 309 0.01 -7.56 -31.90
C ALA A 309 1.53 -7.50 -32.02
N ILE A 310 2.23 -8.09 -31.06
CA ILE A 310 3.70 -8.18 -31.05
C ILE A 310 4.07 -9.66 -31.18
N PHE A 311 4.87 -9.98 -32.19
CA PHE A 311 5.30 -11.36 -32.45
C PHE A 311 6.76 -11.40 -32.94
N PRO A 312 7.60 -12.35 -32.47
CA PRO A 312 9.02 -12.40 -32.87
C PRO A 312 9.24 -12.59 -34.37
N ASP A 313 8.39 -13.36 -35.03
CA ASP A 313 8.42 -13.56 -36.48
C ASP A 313 7.67 -12.42 -37.20
N PRO A 314 8.33 -11.66 -38.09
CA PRO A 314 7.71 -10.51 -38.76
C PRO A 314 6.52 -10.88 -39.64
N GLN A 315 6.54 -12.03 -40.32
CA GLN A 315 5.44 -12.42 -41.21
C GLN A 315 4.22 -12.86 -40.42
N ILE A 316 4.42 -13.56 -39.30
CA ILE A 316 3.34 -13.89 -38.36
C ILE A 316 2.80 -12.61 -37.71
N GLN A 317 3.65 -11.65 -37.35
CA GLN A 317 3.21 -10.36 -36.81
C GLN A 317 2.33 -9.60 -37.81
N VAL A 318 2.74 -9.51 -39.07
CA VAL A 318 1.94 -8.88 -40.14
C VAL A 318 0.60 -9.59 -40.31
N PHE A 319 0.59 -10.93 -40.30
CA PHE A 319 -0.65 -11.71 -40.32
C PHE A 319 -1.57 -11.38 -39.13
N LEU A 320 -1.03 -11.34 -37.91
CA LEU A 320 -1.80 -11.02 -36.71
C LEU A 320 -2.45 -9.63 -36.79
N ARG A 321 -1.74 -8.67 -37.37
CA ARG A 321 -2.23 -7.30 -37.59
C ARG A 321 -3.19 -7.17 -38.78
N GLY A 322 -3.18 -8.11 -39.72
CA GLY A 322 -4.03 -8.11 -40.91
C GLY A 322 -5.44 -8.70 -40.70
N PRO A 323 -6.29 -8.71 -41.73
CA PRO A 323 -7.70 -9.14 -41.63
C PRO A 323 -7.90 -10.67 -41.73
N GLU A 324 -6.85 -11.41 -42.11
CA GLU A 324 -6.93 -12.86 -42.30
C GLU A 324 -7.17 -13.60 -40.98
N MET A 325 -8.11 -14.54 -40.96
CA MET A 325 -8.46 -15.31 -39.77
C MET A 325 -7.43 -16.40 -39.43
N SER A 326 -6.82 -17.01 -40.44
CA SER A 326 -5.95 -18.18 -40.28
C SER A 326 -4.76 -18.12 -41.22
N LYS A 327 -3.61 -18.62 -40.78
CA LYS A 327 -2.38 -18.73 -41.56
C LYS A 327 -1.57 -19.94 -41.12
N THR A 328 -0.97 -20.63 -42.08
CA THR A 328 -0.01 -21.70 -41.80
C THR A 328 1.41 -21.14 -41.73
N THR A 329 2.27 -21.77 -40.93
CA THR A 329 3.70 -21.41 -40.86
C THR A 329 4.52 -21.94 -42.03
N VAL A 330 3.89 -22.56 -43.04
CA VAL A 330 4.57 -23.11 -44.21
C VAL A 330 5.25 -21.97 -44.97
N GLY A 331 6.54 -22.11 -45.27
CA GLY A 331 7.34 -21.06 -45.93
C GLY A 331 7.72 -19.88 -45.01
N VAL A 332 7.23 -19.87 -43.77
CA VAL A 332 7.57 -18.86 -42.74
C VAL A 332 8.59 -19.42 -41.75
N ARG A 333 8.36 -20.66 -41.30
CA ARG A 333 9.19 -21.36 -40.33
C ARG A 333 9.30 -22.84 -40.67
N THR A 334 10.52 -23.36 -40.60
CA THR A 334 10.81 -24.79 -40.74
C THR A 334 10.87 -25.45 -39.38
N PHE A 335 10.24 -26.62 -39.24
CA PHE A 335 10.29 -27.42 -38.02
C PHE A 335 11.02 -28.73 -38.29
N GLY A 336 11.86 -29.17 -37.35
CA GLY A 336 12.55 -30.46 -37.47
C GLY A 336 11.66 -31.69 -37.27
N GLY A 337 10.33 -31.52 -37.18
CA GLY A 337 9.38 -32.59 -36.85
C GLY A 337 8.12 -32.08 -36.16
N LEU A 338 7.08 -32.91 -36.14
CA LEU A 338 5.82 -32.63 -35.44
C LEU A 338 6.01 -32.27 -33.94
N PRO A 339 6.92 -32.91 -33.18
CA PRO A 339 7.19 -32.50 -31.79
C PRO A 339 7.68 -31.05 -31.66
N ALA A 340 8.47 -30.56 -32.62
CA ALA A 340 8.95 -29.17 -32.63
C ALA A 340 7.82 -28.18 -32.93
N ALA A 341 6.93 -28.52 -33.88
CA ALA A 341 5.74 -27.72 -34.19
C ALA A 341 4.77 -27.67 -32.99
N ARG A 342 4.58 -28.79 -32.27
CA ARG A 342 3.78 -28.84 -31.04
C ARG A 342 4.37 -27.97 -29.94
N LYS A 343 5.67 -28.11 -29.67
CA LYS A 343 6.37 -27.29 -28.66
C LYS A 343 6.27 -25.79 -28.97
N PHE A 344 6.30 -25.42 -30.25
CA PHE A 344 6.06 -24.05 -30.68
C PHE A 344 4.63 -23.60 -30.37
N ALA A 345 3.61 -24.38 -30.76
CA ALA A 345 2.21 -24.07 -30.48
C ALA A 345 1.94 -23.85 -28.97
N GLU A 346 2.54 -24.66 -28.10
CA GLU A 346 2.34 -24.60 -26.65
C GLU A 346 3.08 -23.44 -25.96
N ARG A 347 4.27 -23.06 -26.46
CA ARG A 347 5.15 -22.08 -25.78
C ARG A 347 5.07 -20.68 -26.35
N THR A 348 4.24 -20.45 -27.35
CA THR A 348 4.21 -19.16 -28.03
C THR A 348 3.42 -18.14 -27.19
N PRO A 349 4.05 -17.03 -26.75
CA PRO A 349 3.36 -15.99 -26.00
C PRO A 349 2.38 -15.22 -26.89
N GLN A 350 1.29 -14.75 -26.29
CA GLN A 350 0.26 -13.95 -26.97
C GLN A 350 0.27 -12.53 -26.41
N THR A 351 1.08 -11.67 -27.00
CA THR A 351 1.22 -10.27 -26.56
C THR A 351 0.33 -9.37 -27.42
N HIS A 352 -0.67 -8.75 -26.80
CA HIS A 352 -1.70 -7.93 -27.49
C HIS A 352 -2.40 -8.65 -28.66
N ALA A 353 -2.53 -9.97 -28.58
CA ALA A 353 -3.16 -10.79 -29.60
C ALA A 353 -3.93 -11.94 -28.93
N SER A 354 -4.79 -12.61 -29.69
CA SER A 354 -5.33 -13.91 -29.27
C SER A 354 -5.51 -14.86 -30.44
N PHE A 355 -4.91 -16.05 -30.34
CA PHE A 355 -4.97 -17.08 -31.38
C PHE A 355 -4.82 -18.48 -30.77
N SER A 356 -5.26 -19.49 -31.48
CA SER A 356 -4.90 -20.89 -31.25
C SER A 356 -3.86 -21.33 -32.28
N MET A 357 -3.09 -22.36 -31.93
CA MET A 357 -2.14 -22.99 -32.84
C MET A 357 -2.37 -24.49 -32.86
N VAL A 358 -2.57 -25.05 -34.06
CA VAL A 358 -2.76 -26.50 -34.26
C VAL A 358 -1.60 -27.05 -35.08
N PRO A 359 -0.74 -27.92 -34.50
CA PRO A 359 0.37 -28.54 -35.23
C PRO A 359 -0.12 -29.67 -36.14
N ALA A 360 0.47 -29.79 -37.32
CA ALA A 360 0.16 -30.82 -38.31
C ALA A 360 1.39 -31.17 -39.16
N GLY A 361 1.25 -32.14 -40.08
CA GLY A 361 2.31 -32.61 -40.97
C GLY A 361 3.19 -33.73 -40.38
N ARG A 362 4.19 -34.17 -41.16
CA ARG A 362 5.14 -35.23 -40.78
C ARG A 362 6.57 -34.87 -41.18
N GLY A 363 7.55 -35.34 -40.41
CA GLY A 363 8.97 -35.10 -40.70
C GLY A 363 9.28 -33.61 -40.87
N GLN A 364 10.04 -33.27 -41.91
CA GLN A 364 10.41 -31.88 -42.25
C GLN A 364 9.25 -31.04 -42.82
N GLU A 365 8.10 -31.67 -43.11
CA GLU A 365 6.88 -30.98 -43.55
C GLU A 365 5.95 -30.66 -42.38
N ALA A 366 6.43 -30.74 -41.13
CA ALA A 366 5.66 -30.33 -39.97
C ALA A 366 5.43 -28.81 -40.00
N PHE A 367 4.20 -28.37 -39.66
CA PHE A 367 3.82 -26.96 -39.59
C PHE A 367 2.82 -26.72 -38.46
N ALA A 368 2.57 -25.45 -38.14
CA ALA A 368 1.49 -25.03 -37.26
C ALA A 368 0.49 -24.15 -38.03
N THR A 369 -0.79 -24.38 -37.81
CA THR A 369 -1.86 -23.50 -38.28
C THR A 369 -2.21 -22.55 -37.16
N ILE A 370 -2.05 -21.26 -37.39
CA ILE A 370 -2.37 -20.18 -36.46
C ILE A 370 -3.75 -19.68 -36.81
N THR A 371 -4.70 -19.75 -35.88
CA THR A 371 -6.08 -19.27 -36.07
C THR A 371 -6.41 -18.25 -35.01
N LYS A 372 -6.75 -17.03 -35.44
CA LYS A 372 -7.15 -15.94 -34.53
C LYS A 372 -8.42 -16.31 -33.79
N THR A 373 -8.53 -15.89 -32.54
CA THR A 373 -9.75 -16.05 -31.75
C THR A 373 -10.43 -14.71 -31.50
N ARG A 374 -11.72 -14.78 -31.13
CA ARG A 374 -12.49 -13.59 -30.74
C ARG A 374 -12.11 -13.06 -29.36
N THR A 375 -11.35 -13.81 -28.56
CA THR A 375 -11.07 -13.47 -27.15
C THR A 375 -10.45 -12.09 -26.98
N TRP A 376 -9.54 -11.70 -27.87
CA TRP A 376 -8.94 -10.36 -27.83
C TRP A 376 -10.00 -9.26 -28.03
N PHE A 377 -10.86 -9.40 -29.05
CA PHE A 377 -11.93 -8.46 -29.31
C PHE A 377 -12.96 -8.43 -28.18
N SER A 378 -13.40 -9.60 -27.69
CA SER A 378 -14.34 -9.70 -26.57
C SER A 378 -13.81 -8.99 -25.32
N LYS A 379 -12.51 -9.10 -25.03
CA LYS A 379 -11.89 -8.37 -23.93
C LYS A 379 -11.95 -6.85 -24.14
N GLN A 380 -11.64 -6.36 -25.35
CA GLN A 380 -11.77 -4.93 -25.67
C GLN A 380 -13.22 -4.44 -25.52
N GLN A 381 -14.21 -5.24 -25.93
CA GLN A 381 -15.62 -4.89 -25.79
C GLN A 381 -16.06 -4.84 -24.33
N ASN A 382 -15.59 -5.75 -23.48
CA ASN A 382 -15.83 -5.68 -22.04
C ASN A 382 -15.26 -4.38 -21.46
N ASP A 383 -14.03 -4.00 -21.84
CA ASP A 383 -13.45 -2.73 -21.41
C ASP A 383 -14.31 -1.53 -21.86
N VAL A 384 -14.85 -1.56 -23.09
CA VAL A 384 -15.75 -0.51 -23.61
C VAL A 384 -17.04 -0.42 -22.80
N VAL A 385 -17.65 -1.55 -22.43
CA VAL A 385 -18.85 -1.57 -21.59
C VAL A 385 -18.57 -0.94 -20.23
N THR A 386 -17.47 -1.31 -19.58
CA THR A 386 -17.05 -0.73 -18.30
C THR A 386 -16.77 0.76 -18.41
N HIS A 387 -16.06 1.20 -19.45
CA HIS A 387 -15.80 2.62 -19.68
C HIS A 387 -17.09 3.41 -19.96
N LYS A 388 -18.05 2.84 -20.70
CA LYS A 388 -19.36 3.47 -20.94
C LYS A 388 -20.14 3.64 -19.64
N SER A 389 -20.15 2.63 -18.77
CA SER A 389 -20.79 2.74 -17.45
C SER A 389 -20.13 3.79 -16.56
N GLU A 390 -18.79 3.83 -16.51
CA GLU A 390 -18.05 4.82 -15.73
C GLU A 390 -18.32 6.25 -16.26
N LEU A 391 -18.28 6.42 -17.58
CA LEU A 391 -18.58 7.68 -18.24
C LEU A 391 -20.00 8.18 -17.91
N GLN A 392 -20.99 7.29 -17.90
CA GLN A 392 -22.36 7.66 -17.55
C GLN A 392 -22.45 8.16 -16.11
N CYS A 393 -21.88 7.44 -15.14
CA CYS A 393 -21.85 7.87 -13.74
C CYS A 393 -21.18 9.24 -13.57
N LEU A 394 -20.09 9.48 -14.29
CA LEU A 394 -19.36 10.75 -14.27
C LEU A 394 -20.17 11.89 -14.90
N ILE A 395 -20.86 11.66 -16.02
CA ILE A 395 -21.71 12.66 -16.66
C ILE A 395 -22.93 12.98 -15.79
N ASP A 396 -23.56 11.97 -15.20
CA ASP A 396 -24.75 12.17 -14.35
C ASP A 396 -24.42 13.05 -13.14
N ARG A 397 -23.21 12.89 -12.60
CA ARG A 397 -22.76 13.64 -11.44
C ARG A 397 -22.14 15.00 -11.79
N PHE A 398 -21.20 15.04 -12.72
CA PHE A 398 -20.36 16.21 -12.99
C PHE A 398 -20.72 16.94 -14.30
N GLY A 399 -21.62 16.40 -15.12
CA GLY A 399 -21.92 16.89 -16.47
C GLY A 399 -22.46 18.31 -16.55
N GLN A 400 -23.07 18.83 -15.48
CA GLN A 400 -23.52 20.23 -15.43
C GLN A 400 -22.35 21.21 -15.20
N ALA A 401 -21.33 20.81 -14.43
CA ALA A 401 -20.14 21.63 -14.20
C ALA A 401 -19.25 21.72 -15.45
N THR A 402 -19.35 20.76 -16.38
CA THR A 402 -18.64 20.79 -17.67
C THR A 402 -19.32 21.65 -18.75
N ALA A 403 -20.53 22.17 -18.48
CA ALA A 403 -21.34 22.91 -19.46
C ALA A 403 -21.12 24.44 -19.43
N GLU A 404 -20.21 24.96 -18.59
CA GLU A 404 -19.91 26.40 -18.56
C GLU A 404 -19.14 26.91 -19.80
N GLU A 405 -18.73 26.03 -20.71
CA GLU A 405 -18.25 26.38 -22.05
C GLU A 405 -19.14 25.78 -23.18
N GLY A 406 -20.44 26.08 -23.20
CA GLY A 406 -21.29 25.79 -24.37
C GLY A 406 -22.80 25.83 -24.11
N PRO A 407 -23.64 26.21 -25.08
CA PRO A 407 -25.03 26.57 -24.81
C PRO A 407 -25.87 25.36 -24.37
N ALA A 408 -26.66 25.59 -23.32
CA ALA A 408 -27.49 24.62 -22.63
C ALA A 408 -28.33 23.75 -23.58
N LEU A 409 -28.13 22.43 -23.52
CA LEU A 409 -29.02 21.45 -24.13
C LEU A 409 -30.34 21.41 -23.37
N LYS A 410 -31.40 21.95 -24.01
CA LYS A 410 -32.79 21.92 -23.56
C LYS A 410 -33.20 20.47 -23.25
N ARG A 411 -33.62 20.22 -22.00
CA ARG A 411 -34.34 18.99 -21.63
C ARG A 411 -35.67 18.93 -22.38
N ALA A 412 -35.92 17.82 -23.08
CA ALA A 412 -37.21 17.54 -23.69
C ALA A 412 -38.27 17.34 -22.60
N ARG A 413 -39.39 18.07 -22.73
CA ARG A 413 -40.58 17.92 -21.88
C ARG A 413 -41.26 16.61 -22.25
N ILE A 414 -41.46 15.73 -21.27
CA ILE A 414 -42.36 14.57 -21.40
C ILE A 414 -43.78 15.12 -21.28
N GLU A 415 -44.54 15.10 -22.38
CA GLU A 415 -45.98 15.37 -22.36
C GLU A 415 -46.70 14.17 -21.72
N VAL A 416 -47.28 14.40 -20.55
CA VAL A 416 -48.22 13.48 -19.92
C VAL A 416 -49.56 13.67 -20.61
N TRP A 417 -49.98 12.65 -21.36
CA TRP A 417 -51.35 12.55 -21.87
C TRP A 417 -52.27 12.09 -20.73
N GLU A 418 -53.01 13.02 -20.13
CA GLU A 418 -54.19 12.68 -19.33
C GLU A 418 -55.39 12.53 -20.27
N HIS A 419 -55.86 11.29 -20.45
CA HIS A 419 -57.22 11.04 -20.95
C HIS A 419 -58.19 10.99 -19.77
N ARG A 420 -59.11 11.95 -19.71
CA ARG A 420 -60.40 11.83 -19.01
C ARG A 420 -61.50 12.33 -19.94
N GLY A 421 -62.51 11.49 -20.14
CA GLY A 421 -63.70 11.72 -20.97
C GLY A 421 -64.20 10.43 -21.57
#